data_AF-A0A7C7DBK6-F1
#
_entry.id   AF-A0A7C7DBK6-F1
#
_cell.length_a   1.000
_cell.length_b   1.000
_cell.length_c   1.000
_cell.angle_alpha   90.00
_cell.angle_beta   90.00
_cell.angle_gamma   90.00
#
_symmetry.space_group_name_H-M   'P 1'
#
loop_
_entity.id
_entity.type
_entity.pdbx_description
1 polymer ?
#
loop_
_entity_poly.entity_id
_entity_poly.type
_entity_poly.pdbx_seq_one_letter_code
_entity_poly.pdbx_strand_id
1 'polypeptide(L)'
;MHQNTKVTAIIFSFIMAFGLTGCASTSTPSGSSANPEPEKAAVHFNAGTYTAEAEGKFAPVKVEVVLDSEKILKITVLDHNESTGVGDEAFAKISGKILDNQTLAVDTISNATLSSNALLKAVEDCIVQAGGDPEALKN
;
A
#
# COMPACT_ATOMS: atom_id res chain seq x y z
N MET A 1 -24.78 10.79 25.03
CA MET A 1 -23.44 11.16 24.52
C MET A 1 -23.64 11.61 23.07
N HIS A 2 -24.28 12.76 22.88
CA HIS A 2 -23.69 13.99 22.34
C HIS A 2 -22.86 13.78 21.06
N GLN A 3 -23.50 14.16 19.94
CA GLN A 3 -22.94 14.41 18.61
C GLN A 3 -21.72 15.34 18.66
N ASN A 4 -20.83 15.25 17.67
CA ASN A 4 -19.99 16.31 17.06
C ASN A 4 -18.75 15.69 16.38
N THR A 5 -18.28 16.05 15.18
CA THR A 5 -18.64 17.11 14.23
C THR A 5 -17.99 16.77 12.87
N LYS A 6 -18.73 16.95 11.78
CA LYS A 6 -18.20 16.93 10.41
C LYS A 6 -17.20 18.08 10.24
N VAL A 7 -15.94 17.78 9.94
CA VAL A 7 -14.94 18.78 9.57
C VAL A 7 -15.04 19.01 8.07
N THR A 8 -15.45 20.21 7.69
CA THR A 8 -15.49 20.70 6.31
C THR A 8 -14.86 22.09 6.29
N ALA A 9 -14.18 22.40 5.19
CA ALA A 9 -13.52 23.66 4.84
C ALA A 9 -12.05 23.77 5.37
N ILE A 10 -11.10 24.41 4.69
CA ILE A 10 -11.15 25.62 3.86
C ILE A 10 -10.04 25.58 2.79
N ILE A 11 -10.40 26.11 1.62
CA ILE A 11 -9.60 26.46 0.44
C ILE A 11 -8.35 27.31 0.80
N PHE A 12 -7.16 26.90 0.35
CA PHE A 12 -6.01 27.79 0.25
C PHE A 12 -5.56 27.87 -1.21
N SER A 13 -6.10 28.88 -1.89
CA SER A 13 -5.62 29.37 -3.18
C SER A 13 -4.31 30.12 -2.96
N PHE A 14 -3.23 29.67 -3.59
CA PHE A 14 -2.07 30.51 -3.87
C PHE A 14 -1.62 30.27 -5.31
N ILE A 15 -1.94 31.26 -6.13
CA ILE A 15 -1.52 31.45 -7.53
C ILE A 15 -0.07 31.95 -7.51
N MET A 16 0.82 31.44 -8.38
CA MET A 16 1.41 32.18 -9.51
C MET A 16 2.66 31.47 -10.09
N ALA A 17 2.80 31.62 -11.40
CA ALA A 17 3.69 30.93 -12.34
C ALA A 17 5.14 31.46 -12.38
N PHE A 18 5.98 30.78 -13.20
CA PHE A 18 7.25 31.14 -13.90
C PHE A 18 8.19 29.91 -13.82
N GLY A 19 8.78 29.30 -14.85
CA GLY A 19 9.01 29.60 -16.25
C GLY A 19 10.46 29.21 -16.63
N LEU A 20 10.65 28.58 -17.81
CA LEU A 20 11.88 28.41 -18.63
C LEU A 20 12.90 27.26 -18.38
N THR A 21 12.88 26.31 -19.33
CA THR A 21 13.96 25.91 -20.28
C THR A 21 15.40 25.68 -19.80
N GLY A 22 15.90 24.46 -20.05
CA GLY A 22 17.32 24.17 -20.26
C GLY A 22 17.58 22.76 -20.81
N CYS A 23 17.87 22.63 -22.12
CA CYS A 23 18.48 21.45 -22.73
C CYS A 23 19.98 21.70 -22.91
N ALA A 24 20.84 20.78 -22.45
CA ALA A 24 22.23 20.70 -22.89
C ALA A 24 22.72 19.24 -22.82
N SER A 25 23.53 18.88 -23.81
CA SER A 25 23.76 17.56 -24.36
C SER A 25 24.76 16.66 -23.62
N THR A 26 24.53 15.35 -23.77
CA THR A 26 25.50 14.28 -24.09
C THR A 26 26.77 14.10 -23.25
N SER A 27 26.84 12.97 -22.54
CA SER A 27 28.08 12.20 -22.31
C SER A 27 27.72 10.74 -21.97
N THR A 28 27.76 9.89 -22.98
CA THR A 28 27.81 8.42 -22.86
C THR A 28 29.19 7.98 -22.36
N PRO A 29 29.28 7.04 -21.41
CA PRO A 29 30.19 5.90 -21.52
C PRO A 29 29.37 4.60 -21.35
N SER A 30 29.22 3.76 -22.36
CA SER A 30 30.14 2.67 -22.73
C SER A 30 30.43 1.69 -21.60
N GLY A 31 29.64 0.61 -21.57
CA GLY A 31 30.12 -0.74 -21.24
C GLY A 31 30.13 -1.17 -19.78
N SER A 32 29.03 -1.77 -19.33
CA SER A 32 29.11 -3.01 -18.56
C SER A 32 27.82 -3.80 -18.73
N SER A 33 28.00 -5.09 -18.99
CA SER A 33 26.95 -6.09 -19.17
C SER A 33 26.14 -6.25 -17.89
N ALA A 34 25.04 -5.52 -17.75
CA ALA A 34 23.98 -5.84 -16.81
C ALA A 34 22.86 -6.49 -17.62
N ASN A 35 22.63 -7.77 -17.35
CA ASN A 35 21.38 -8.43 -17.69
C ASN A 35 20.24 -7.51 -17.25
N PRO A 36 19.26 -7.12 -18.11
CA PRO A 36 18.10 -6.40 -17.64
C PRO A 36 17.36 -7.35 -16.69
N GLU A 37 17.59 -7.17 -15.39
CA GLU A 37 16.66 -7.57 -14.36
C GLU A 37 15.29 -7.02 -14.79
N PRO A 38 14.22 -7.83 -14.79
CA PRO A 38 12.93 -7.37 -15.27
C PRO A 38 12.56 -6.12 -14.46
N GLU A 39 12.57 -4.98 -15.15
CA GLU A 39 12.07 -3.72 -14.65
C GLU A 39 10.63 -3.97 -14.21
N LYS A 40 10.42 -4.15 -12.90
CA LYS A 40 9.11 -4.31 -12.30
C LYS A 40 8.30 -3.10 -12.77
N ALA A 41 7.28 -3.35 -13.58
CA ALA A 41 6.43 -2.29 -14.14
C ALA A 41 6.06 -1.32 -13.01
N ALA A 42 6.38 -0.04 -13.19
CA ALA A 42 6.16 0.96 -12.16
C ALA A 42 4.67 1.05 -11.85
N VAL A 43 4.28 0.57 -10.66
CA VAL A 43 2.91 0.73 -10.15
C VAL A 43 2.82 2.12 -9.56
N HIS A 44 1.85 2.90 -10.01
CA HIS A 44 1.57 4.23 -9.49
C HIS A 44 0.29 4.22 -8.68
N PHE A 45 0.30 4.95 -7.56
CA PHE A 45 -0.88 5.14 -6.72
C PHE A 45 -1.23 6.63 -6.60
N ASN A 46 -2.49 6.90 -6.26
CA ASN A 46 -2.86 8.19 -5.70
C ASN A 46 -2.41 8.20 -4.23
N ALA A 47 -1.52 9.13 -3.88
CA ALA A 47 -1.03 9.24 -2.51
C ALA A 47 -2.18 9.55 -1.54
N GLY A 48 -2.20 8.86 -0.41
CA GLY A 48 -3.28 9.00 0.56
C GLY A 48 -3.30 7.91 1.62
N THR A 49 -4.33 7.96 2.45
CA THR A 49 -4.64 6.96 3.46
C THR A 49 -5.98 6.34 3.12
N TYR A 50 -5.99 5.03 2.99
CA TYR A 50 -7.14 4.25 2.55
C TYR A 50 -7.47 3.21 3.61
N THR A 51 -8.75 2.86 3.71
CA THR A 51 -9.22 1.87 4.67
C THR A 51 -10.11 0.87 3.98
N ALA A 52 -9.94 -0.40 4.31
CA ALA A 52 -10.76 -1.49 3.80
C ALA A 52 -10.99 -2.53 4.90
N GLU A 53 -11.99 -3.38 4.67
CA GLU A 53 -12.36 -4.49 5.53
C GLU A 53 -12.51 -5.75 4.68
N ALA A 54 -12.02 -6.87 5.18
CA ALA A 54 -12.21 -8.17 4.55
C ALA A 54 -12.55 -9.24 5.59
N GLU A 55 -13.34 -10.23 5.19
CA GLU A 55 -13.79 -11.31 6.08
C GLU A 55 -12.61 -12.13 6.60
N GLY A 56 -12.42 -12.10 7.93
CA GLY A 56 -11.48 -12.95 8.66
C GLY A 56 -12.07 -14.30 9.06
N LYS A 57 -11.45 -14.97 10.03
CA LYS A 57 -11.93 -16.26 10.53
C LYS A 57 -13.15 -16.11 11.43
N PHE A 58 -13.17 -15.07 12.26
CA PHE A 58 -14.25 -14.87 13.25
C PHE A 58 -15.04 -13.59 13.04
N ALA A 59 -14.45 -12.57 12.42
CA ALA A 59 -15.05 -11.29 12.10
C ALA A 59 -14.28 -10.61 10.96
N PRO A 60 -14.81 -9.53 10.36
CA PRO A 60 -14.05 -8.70 9.45
C PRO A 60 -12.75 -8.17 10.10
N VAL A 61 -11.70 -8.08 9.30
CA VAL A 61 -10.42 -7.44 9.65
C VAL A 61 -10.37 -6.10 8.94
N LYS A 62 -10.29 -5.02 9.72
CA LYS A 62 -10.19 -3.64 9.23
C LYS A 62 -8.75 -3.20 9.16
N VAL A 63 -8.34 -2.70 7.99
CA VAL A 63 -6.96 -2.30 7.72
C VAL A 63 -6.94 -0.89 7.14
N GLU A 64 -6.00 -0.08 7.63
CA GLU A 64 -5.61 1.20 7.05
C GLU A 64 -4.25 1.06 6.36
N VAL A 65 -4.17 1.56 5.13
CA VAL A 65 -2.94 1.58 4.34
C VAL A 65 -2.62 3.01 3.94
N VAL A 66 -1.37 3.42 4.16
CA VAL A 66 -0.84 4.71 3.70
C VAL A 66 0.01 4.44 2.47
N LEU A 67 -0.28 5.13 1.37
CA LEU A 67 0.46 5.04 0.12
C LEU A 67 0.98 6.43 -0.29
N ASP A 68 2.14 6.46 -0.94
CA ASP A 68 2.53 7.60 -1.78
C ASP A 68 2.33 7.27 -3.27
N SER A 69 2.91 8.03 -4.18
CA SER A 69 2.74 7.82 -5.62
C SER A 69 3.40 6.56 -6.18
N GLU A 70 4.26 5.88 -5.40
CA GLU A 70 5.12 4.78 -5.88
C GLU A 70 5.11 3.56 -4.95
N LYS A 71 4.79 3.71 -3.67
CA LYS A 71 4.95 2.65 -2.66
C LYS A 71 3.91 2.68 -1.54
N ILE A 72 3.79 1.53 -0.90
CA ILE A 72 3.08 1.32 0.35
C ILE A 72 4.00 1.76 1.50
N LEU A 73 3.59 2.80 2.23
CA LEU A 73 4.36 3.39 3.32
C LEU A 73 4.07 2.75 4.67
N LYS A 74 2.81 2.34 4.90
CA LYS A 74 2.36 1.83 6.19
C LYS A 74 1.13 0.95 6.02
N ILE A 75 1.05 -0.10 6.82
CA ILE A 75 -0.13 -0.93 7.01
C ILE A 75 -0.45 -0.96 8.50
N THR A 76 -1.69 -0.68 8.87
CA THR A 76 -2.17 -0.69 10.26
C THR A 76 -3.46 -1.49 10.35
N VAL A 77 -3.48 -2.53 11.18
CA VAL A 77 -4.74 -3.22 11.51
C VAL A 77 -5.47 -2.38 12.55
N LEU A 78 -6.66 -1.89 12.19
CA LEU A 78 -7.47 -1.01 13.03
C LEU A 78 -8.41 -1.78 13.96
N ASP A 79 -8.96 -2.90 13.48
CA ASP A 79 -9.93 -3.71 14.21
C ASP A 79 -9.93 -5.16 13.69
N HIS A 80 -10.05 -6.13 14.60
CA HIS A 80 -10.21 -7.56 14.28
C HIS A 80 -10.67 -8.34 15.51
N ASN A 81 -11.20 -9.55 15.29
CA ASN A 81 -11.58 -10.48 16.37
C ASN A 81 -10.89 -11.86 16.20
N GLU A 82 -9.67 -11.85 15.69
CA GLU A 82 -8.85 -13.05 15.50
C GLU A 82 -8.32 -13.64 16.82
N SER A 83 -7.82 -14.88 16.76
CA SER A 83 -7.21 -15.52 17.93
C SER A 83 -6.00 -14.73 18.42
N THR A 84 -6.05 -14.26 19.68
CA THR A 84 -4.97 -13.50 20.33
C THR A 84 -3.62 -14.22 20.19
N GLY A 85 -2.59 -13.47 19.85
CA GLY A 85 -1.23 -13.98 19.62
C GLY A 85 -1.03 -14.62 18.25
N VAL A 86 -2.02 -15.34 17.71
CA VAL A 86 -1.91 -16.00 16.40
C VAL A 86 -2.23 -15.02 15.25
N GLY A 87 -3.37 -14.34 15.33
CA GLY A 87 -3.76 -13.33 14.34
C GLY A 87 -2.79 -12.16 14.33
N ASP A 88 -2.43 -11.67 15.52
CA ASP A 88 -1.50 -10.55 15.70
C ASP A 88 -0.13 -10.83 15.07
N GLU A 89 0.42 -12.02 15.32
CA GLU A 89 1.70 -12.45 14.74
C GLU A 89 1.60 -12.60 13.22
N ALA A 90 0.49 -13.14 12.72
CA ALA A 90 0.26 -13.25 11.28
C ALA A 90 0.20 -11.88 10.62
N PHE A 91 -0.54 -10.94 11.19
CA PHE A 91 -0.65 -9.58 10.66
C PHE A 91 0.68 -8.84 10.66
N ALA A 92 1.44 -8.93 11.76
CA ALA A 92 2.74 -8.29 11.86
C ALA A 92 3.72 -8.84 10.80
N LYS A 93 3.81 -10.16 10.66
CA LYS A 93 4.73 -10.80 9.69
C LYS A 93 4.36 -10.48 8.25
N ILE A 94 3.09 -10.57 7.89
CA ILE A 94 2.65 -10.32 6.52
C ILE A 94 2.80 -8.83 6.18
N SER A 95 2.36 -7.93 7.07
CA SER A 95 2.52 -6.48 6.86
C SER A 95 3.99 -6.09 6.68
N GLY A 96 4.89 -6.66 7.50
CA GLY A 96 6.33 -6.45 7.35
C GLY A 96 6.84 -6.90 5.99
N LYS A 97 6.50 -8.12 5.55
CA LYS A 97 6.89 -8.63 4.24
C LYS A 97 6.40 -7.77 3.08
N ILE A 98 5.16 -7.28 3.16
CA ILE A 98 4.58 -6.38 2.14
C ILE A 98 5.37 -5.07 2.11
N LEU A 99 5.64 -4.45 3.26
CA LEU A 99 6.35 -3.18 3.34
C LEU A 99 7.81 -3.29 2.87
N ASP A 100 8.49 -4.37 3.24
CA ASP A 100 9.90 -4.59 2.91
C ASP A 100 10.11 -4.88 1.43
N ASN A 101 9.20 -5.64 0.81
CA ASN A 101 9.37 -6.13 -0.57
C ASN A 101 8.44 -5.45 -1.58
N GLN A 102 7.51 -4.59 -1.11
CA GLN A 102 6.49 -3.94 -1.93
C GLN A 102 5.76 -4.95 -2.82
N THR A 103 5.36 -6.08 -2.25
CA THR A 103 4.72 -7.20 -2.95
C THR A 103 3.56 -7.75 -2.11
N LEU A 104 2.54 -8.24 -2.80
CA LEU A 104 1.43 -9.01 -2.25
C LEU A 104 1.61 -10.52 -2.46
N ALA A 105 2.67 -10.95 -3.16
CA ALA A 105 3.08 -12.35 -3.28
C ALA A 105 3.70 -12.86 -1.97
N VAL A 106 2.91 -12.83 -0.90
CA VAL A 106 3.33 -13.18 0.46
C VAL A 106 2.60 -14.43 0.91
N ASP A 107 3.37 -15.43 1.34
CA ASP A 107 2.80 -16.65 1.92
C ASP A 107 1.99 -16.35 3.18
N THR A 108 0.83 -17.00 3.26
CA THR A 108 0.02 -17.03 4.48
C THR A 108 0.75 -17.76 5.62
N ILE A 109 0.38 -17.42 6.86
CA ILE A 109 0.94 -18.10 8.04
C ILE A 109 0.13 -19.35 8.37
N SER A 110 0.82 -20.48 8.59
CA SER A 110 0.20 -21.74 9.00
C SER A 110 -0.67 -21.56 10.24
N ASN A 111 -1.85 -22.20 10.23
CA ASN A 111 -2.91 -22.05 11.25
C ASN A 111 -3.56 -20.65 11.35
N ALA A 112 -3.16 -19.69 10.51
CA ALA A 112 -3.74 -18.35 10.42
C ALA A 112 -4.09 -17.97 8.97
N THR A 113 -4.39 -18.96 8.11
CA THR A 113 -4.59 -18.75 6.67
C THR A 113 -5.75 -17.80 6.36
N LEU A 114 -6.90 -17.94 7.04
CA LEU A 114 -8.06 -17.07 6.81
C LEU A 114 -7.76 -15.62 7.22
N SER A 115 -7.13 -15.42 8.39
CA SER A 115 -6.69 -14.12 8.88
C SER A 115 -5.65 -13.49 7.94
N SER A 116 -4.69 -14.29 7.47
CA SER A 116 -3.66 -13.87 6.51
C SER A 116 -4.28 -13.38 5.20
N ASN A 117 -5.23 -14.14 4.66
CA ASN A 117 -5.95 -13.78 3.44
C ASN A 117 -6.83 -12.54 3.63
N ALA A 118 -7.44 -12.36 4.81
CA ALA A 118 -8.22 -11.17 5.10
C ALA A 118 -7.35 -9.90 5.08
N LEU A 119 -6.18 -9.94 5.73
CA LEU A 119 -5.22 -8.83 5.66
C LEU A 119 -4.79 -8.54 4.21
N LEU A 120 -4.37 -9.57 3.48
CA LEU A 120 -3.96 -9.42 2.07
C LEU A 120 -5.07 -8.80 1.23
N LYS A 121 -6.30 -9.29 1.37
CA LYS A 121 -7.44 -8.79 0.63
C LYS A 121 -7.82 -7.36 0.99
N ALA A 122 -7.77 -6.98 2.27
CA ALA A 122 -8.00 -5.61 2.69
C ALA A 122 -6.92 -4.65 2.15
N VAL A 123 -5.66 -5.10 2.07
CA VAL A 123 -4.58 -4.32 1.46
C VAL A 123 -4.79 -4.18 -0.05
N GLU A 124 -5.18 -5.26 -0.75
CA GLU A 124 -5.57 -5.22 -2.17
C GLU A 124 -6.66 -4.19 -2.42
N ASP A 125 -7.72 -4.19 -1.61
CA ASP A 125 -8.84 -3.27 -1.74
C ASP A 125 -8.40 -1.81 -1.48
N CYS A 126 -7.45 -1.57 -0.58
CA CYS A 126 -6.85 -0.24 -0.40
C CYS A 126 -6.05 0.22 -1.62
N ILE A 127 -5.31 -0.69 -2.26
CA ILE A 127 -4.56 -0.40 -3.49
C ILE A 127 -5.50 -0.02 -4.63
N VAL A 128 -6.62 -0.76 -4.77
CA VAL A 128 -7.66 -0.44 -5.76
C VAL A 128 -8.27 0.94 -5.49
N GLN A 129 -8.55 1.29 -4.23
CA GLN A 129 -9.03 2.63 -3.86
C GLN A 129 -8.00 3.72 -4.17
N ALA A 130 -6.72 3.41 -4.06
CA ALA A 130 -5.62 4.29 -4.46
C ALA A 130 -5.44 4.35 -5.99
N GLY A 131 -6.23 3.61 -6.78
CA GLY A 131 -6.14 3.58 -8.24
C GLY A 131 -5.00 2.72 -8.79
N GLY A 132 -4.38 1.90 -7.94
CA GLY A 132 -3.38 0.92 -8.36
C GLY A 132 -4.00 -0.41 -8.78
N ASP A 133 -3.21 -1.22 -9.49
CA ASP A 133 -3.56 -2.60 -9.82
C ASP A 133 -2.85 -3.55 -8.83
N PRO A 134 -3.58 -4.23 -7.92
CA PRO A 134 -2.97 -5.16 -6.97
C PRO A 134 -2.33 -6.38 -7.64
N GLU A 135 -2.75 -6.78 -8.84
CA GLU A 135 -2.16 -7.92 -9.55
C GLU A 135 -0.72 -7.63 -9.98
N ALA A 136 -0.39 -6.37 -10.24
CA ALA A 136 0.98 -5.94 -10.55
C ALA A 136 1.95 -6.12 -9.37
N LEU A 137 1.43 -6.38 -8.17
CA LEU A 137 2.21 -6.63 -6.96
C LEU A 137 2.23 -8.12 -6.56
N LYS A 138 1.60 -9.04 -7.32
CA LYS A 138 1.55 -10.48 -6.99
C LYS A 138 2.59 -11.32 -7.74
N ASN A 139 3.73 -10.71 -8.04
CA ASN A 139 4.83 -11.26 -8.84
C ASN A 139 6.06 -11.67 -8.03
#